data_AF-A0A920YT16-F1
#
_entry.id   AF-A0A920YT16-F1
#
_cell.length_a   1.000
_cell.length_b   1.000
_cell.length_c   1.000
_cell.angle_alpha   90.00
_cell.angle_beta   90.00
_cell.angle_gamma   90.00
#
_symmetry.space_group_name_H-M   'P 1'
#
loop_
_entity.id
_entity.type
_entity.pdbx_description
1 polymer ?
#
loop_
_entity_poly.entity_id
_entity_poly.type
_entity_poly.pdbx_seq_one_letter_code
_entity_poly.pdbx_strand_id
1 'polypeptide(L)' 'MTSKVKLTHSNKSRERTSSAKVREGKVVYQHPKGYFVVIEFQGAGGKFREAFYPEQIEKVG' A
#
# COMPACT_ATOMS: atom_id res chain seq x y z
N MET A 1 -6.33 -15.41 0.36
CA MET A 1 -4.99 -14.84 0.14
C MET A 1 -4.93 -13.47 0.79
N THR A 2 -4.23 -13.34 1.90
CA THR A 2 -4.03 -12.08 2.62
C THR A 2 -2.68 -11.54 2.18
N SER A 3 -2.63 -10.93 0.99
CA SER A 3 -1.40 -10.34 0.49
C SER A 3 -1.10 -9.08 1.29
N LYS A 4 -0.06 -9.14 2.12
CA LYS A 4 0.48 -7.96 2.81
C LYS A 4 1.32 -7.19 1.82
N VAL A 5 1.02 -5.91 1.69
CA VAL A 5 1.75 -4.99 0.81
C VAL A 5 2.53 -4.03 1.67
N LYS A 6 3.78 -3.72 1.30
CA LYS A 6 4.49 -2.54 1.84
C LYS A 6 4.44 -1.42 0.80
N LEU A 7 4.13 -0.22 1.27
CA LEU A 7 4.11 0.98 0.45
C LEU A 7 5.29 1.87 0.84
N THR A 8 6.14 2.17 -0.13
CA THR A 8 7.25 3.12 0.01
C THR A 8 6.78 4.50 -0.45
N HIS A 9 5.94 5.16 0.34
CA HIS A 9 5.64 6.57 0.08
C HIS A 9 6.87 7.40 0.50
N SER A 10 7.80 7.61 -0.44
CA SER A 10 8.90 8.56 -0.28
C SER A 10 8.31 9.98 -0.26
N ASN A 11 7.85 10.40 0.91
CA ASN A 11 7.48 11.78 1.14
C ASN A 11 8.73 12.63 0.87
N LYS A 12 8.68 13.51 -0.15
CA LYS A 12 9.74 14.51 -0.42
C LYS A 12 9.84 15.57 0.69
N SER A 13 9.56 15.22 1.94
CA SER A 13 9.87 16.05 3.10
C SER A 13 11.28 15.71 3.55
N ARG A 14 12.11 16.75 3.71
CA ARG A 14 13.56 16.72 4.00
C ARG A 14 13.93 16.16 5.39
N GLU A 15 13.14 15.27 5.96
CA GLU A 15 13.45 14.65 7.24
C GLU A 15 13.96 13.22 6.98
N ARG A 16 15.29 13.08 7.02
CA ARG A 16 16.01 11.81 7.10
C ARG A 16 15.50 11.03 8.31
N THR A 17 14.41 10.29 8.14
CA THR A 17 13.97 9.30 9.11
C THR A 17 13.98 7.97 8.39
N SER A 18 14.83 7.07 8.87
CA SER A 18 15.15 5.76 8.31
C SER A 18 13.99 4.74 8.41
N SER A 19 12.75 5.23 8.25
CA SER A 19 11.51 4.50 8.49
C SER A 19 10.50 4.91 7.43
N ALA A 20 10.64 4.37 6.21
CA ALA A 20 9.50 4.31 5.30
C ALA A 20 8.33 3.69 6.09
N LYS A 21 7.23 4.43 6.29
CA LYS A 21 6.08 3.96 7.07
C LYS A 21 5.41 2.81 6.30
N VAL A 22 5.89 1.60 6.53
CA VAL A 22 5.31 0.37 5.98
C VAL A 22 3.91 0.23 6.56
N ARG A 23 2.90 0.24 5.69
CA ARG A 23 1.50 -0.01 6.04
C ARG A 23 1.06 -1.33 5.43
N GLU A 24 0.67 -2.29 6.27
CA GLU A 24 0.09 -3.55 5.80
C GLU A 24 -1.39 -3.35 5.48
N GLY A 25 -1.82 -3.82 4.30
CA GLY A 25 -3.21 -3.84 3.90
C GLY A 25 -3.54 -5.08 3.08
N LYS A 26 -4.84 -5.33 2.84
CA LYS A 26 -5.33 -6.47 2.07
C LYS A 26 -5.71 -6.03 0.66
N VAL A 27 -5.14 -6.68 -0.36
CA VAL A 27 -5.60 -6.47 -1.74
C VAL A 27 -7.05 -6.94 -1.87
N VAL A 28 -7.93 -6.03 -2.29
CA VAL A 28 -9.36 -6.29 -2.50
C VAL A 28 -9.75 -6.24 -3.98
N TYR A 29 -8.95 -5.58 -4.81
CA TYR A 29 -9.13 -5.55 -6.26
C TYR A 29 -7.80 -5.42 -6.97
N GLN A 30 -7.69 -6.07 -8.12
CA GLN A 30 -6.59 -5.89 -9.05
C GLN A 30 -7.18 -5.62 -10.43
N HIS A 31 -6.76 -4.53 -11.05
CA HIS A 31 -7.18 -4.24 -12.40
C HIS A 31 -6.70 -5.37 -13.34
N PRO A 32 -7.55 -5.91 -14.22
CA PRO A 32 -7.20 -7.08 -15.05
C PRO A 32 -6.03 -6.84 -15.99
N LYS A 33 -5.82 -5.58 -16.41
CA LYS A 33 -4.66 -5.15 -17.21
C LYS A 33 -3.44 -4.74 -16.37
N GLY A 34 -3.52 -4.86 -15.05
CA GLY A 34 -2.42 -4.52 -14.13
C GLY A 34 -2.15 -3.03 -13.94
N TYR A 35 -3.06 -2.12 -14.28
CA TYR A 35 -2.82 -0.68 -14.12
C TYR A 35 -2.76 -0.21 -12.68
N PHE A 36 -3.60 -0.78 -11.81
CA PHE A 36 -3.64 -0.46 -10.41
C PHE A 36 -4.19 -1.63 -9.60
N VAL A 37 -3.97 -1.59 -8.29
CA VAL A 37 -4.63 -2.45 -7.33
C VAL A 37 -5.25 -1.60 -6.23
N VAL A 38 -6.34 -2.09 -5.65
CA VAL A 38 -6.98 -1.46 -4.50
C VAL A 38 -6.68 -2.28 -3.27
N ILE A 39 -6.22 -1.60 -2.24
CA ILE A 39 -5.86 -2.19 -0.96
C ILE A 39 -6.79 -1.62 0.11
N GLU A 40 -7.36 -2.52 0.91
CA GLU A 40 -8.13 -2.18 2.10
C GLU A 40 -7.20 -2.16 3.33
N PHE A 41 -7.24 -1.06 4.07
CA PHE A 41 -6.49 -0.85 5.30
C PHE A 41 -7.43 -0.77 6.49
N GLN A 42 -6.92 -1.17 7.66
CA GLN A 42 -7.56 -0.95 8.95
C GLN A 42 -6.88 0.24 9.64
N GLY A 43 -7.56 1.39 9.67
CA GLY A 43 -7.14 2.56 10.45
C GLY A 43 -7.86 2.64 11.80
N ALA A 44 -7.44 3.59 12.63
CA ALA A 44 -8.11 3.88 13.90
C ALA A 44 -9.58 4.31 13.70
N GLY A 45 -9.91 4.97 12.59
CA GLY A 45 -11.27 5.37 12.22
C GLY A 45 -12.07 4.33 11.44
N GLY A 46 -11.56 3.11 11.30
CA GLY A 46 -12.22 2.03 10.55
C GLY A 46 -11.49 1.65 9.26
N LYS A 47 -12.20 0.94 8.38
CA LYS A 47 -11.66 0.42 7.14
C LYS A 47 -11.76 1.45 6.02
N PHE A 48 -10.69 1.63 5.28
CA PHE A 48 -10.67 2.48 4.09
C PHE A 48 -9.91 1.79 2.97
N ARG A 49 -10.14 2.26 1.73
CA ARG A 49 -9.57 1.66 0.52
C ARG A 49 -8.82 2.71 -0.28
N GLU A 50 -7.65 2.34 -0.77
CA GLU A 50 -6.82 3.22 -1.59
C GLU A 50 -6.28 2.45 -2.80
N ALA A 51 -6.20 3.13 -3.95
CA ALA A 51 -5.71 2.58 -5.20
C ALA A 51 -4.25 2.96 -5.40
N PHE A 52 -3.43 2.00 -5.82
CA PHE A 52 -2.00 2.17 -6.05
C PHE A 52 -1.60 1.60 -7.39
N TYR A 53 -0.58 2.18 -7.99
CA TYR A 53 0.13 1.57 -9.10
C TYR A 53 0.94 0.36 -8.59
N PRO A 54 1.09 -0.71 -9.39
CA PRO A 54 1.81 -1.91 -8.97
C PRO A 54 3.27 -1.65 -8.53
N GLU A 55 3.93 -0.65 -9.13
CA GLU A 55 5.29 -0.24 -8.78
C GLU A 55 5.43 0.39 -7.38
N GLN A 56 4.33 0.87 -6.80
CA GLN A 56 4.31 1.46 -5.46
C GLN A 56 4.17 0.40 -4.35
N ILE A 57 4.06 -0.87 -4.75
CA ILE A 57 3.64 -1.99 -3.89
C ILE A 57 4.74 -3.04 -3.88
N GLU A 58 5.35 -3.23 -2.72
CA GLU A 58 6.16 -4.40 -2.47
C GLU A 58 5.27 -5.54 -1.97
N LYS A 59 5.19 -6.63 -2.74
CA LYS A 59 4.53 -7.86 -2.31
C LYS A 59 5.38 -8.53 -1.24
N VAL A 60 4.83 -8.71 -0.05
CA VAL A 60 5.41 -9.60 0.96
C VAL A 60 4.79 -10.98 0.73
N GLY A 61 5.64 -11.95 0.35
CA GLY A 61 5.27 -13.34 0.13
C GLY A 61 4.88 -14.07 1.41
#